data_AF-A0A383A8G7-F1
#
_entry.id   AF-A0A383A8G7-F1
#
_cell.length_a   1.000
_cell.length_b   1.000
_cell.length_c   1.000
_cell.angle_alpha   90.00
_cell.angle_beta   90.00
_cell.angle_gamma   90.00
#
_symmetry.space_group_name_H-M   'P 1'
#
loop_
_entity.id
_entity.type
_entity.pdbx_description
1 polymer ?
#
loop_
_entity_poly.entity_id
_entity_poly.type
_entity_poly.pdbx_seq_one_letter_code
_entity_poly.pdbx_strand_id
1 'polypeptide(L)'
;NSADYNGGGLSLTGSDVLFDRCIIIDNEAGILVSSPGGGIHVWGGSPEFDRCTVAGNSTSFGQGTGLYLQNAATVEVNNSIFWNGDSIEVLFASDGDPNQLVAGYSDIRGGEDGVQQSDNGAVIWNTGNIDVDPVFVDTANGNYHLLASSMCINAAHPDSTDSDGSRLDMGAYPYLNSYSGPTWYVEPAGNNTAGTGSIENPLASIQSAINFATTTGDSVTVAAGTYVENINFRGRNIQVVGVDRETTIIDG
;
A
#
# COMPACT_ATOMS: atom_id res chain seq x y z
N ASN A 1 -13.01 8.39 -13.08
CA ASN A 1 -13.28 8.74 -14.51
C ASN A 1 -13.63 7.48 -15.28
N SER A 2 -14.17 7.57 -16.50
CA SER A 2 -14.42 6.39 -17.35
C SER A 2 -13.95 6.66 -18.79
N ALA A 3 -13.26 5.70 -19.40
CA ALA A 3 -12.76 5.77 -20.76
C ALA A 3 -13.11 4.51 -21.56
N ASP A 4 -13.52 4.69 -22.82
CA ASP A 4 -13.84 3.55 -23.71
C ASP A 4 -12.61 2.72 -24.10
N TYR A 5 -11.45 3.39 -24.15
CA TYR A 5 -10.16 2.83 -24.56
C TYR A 5 -9.20 2.73 -23.37
N ASN A 6 -8.14 3.53 -23.31
CA ASN A 6 -7.02 3.30 -22.40
C ASN A 6 -6.94 4.31 -21.26
N GLY A 7 -6.38 3.90 -20.12
CA GLY A 7 -5.92 4.79 -19.06
C GLY A 7 -7.07 5.61 -18.46
N GLY A 8 -8.01 4.94 -17.80
CA GLY A 8 -9.22 5.58 -17.27
C GLY A 8 -8.91 6.79 -16.39
N GLY A 9 -7.85 6.70 -15.59
CA GLY A 9 -7.30 7.83 -14.83
C GLY A 9 -6.22 8.59 -15.60
N LEU A 10 -5.22 7.87 -16.11
CA LEU A 10 -4.05 8.43 -16.76
C LEU A 10 -3.63 7.60 -17.98
N SER A 11 -3.39 8.27 -19.11
CA SER A 11 -2.76 7.67 -20.28
C SER A 11 -1.51 8.47 -20.65
N LEU A 12 -0.35 7.82 -20.59
CA LEU A 12 0.97 8.40 -20.89
C LEU A 12 1.49 7.87 -22.23
N THR A 13 2.19 8.71 -22.99
CA THR A 13 2.78 8.32 -24.28
C THR A 13 4.16 8.94 -24.42
N GLY A 14 5.21 8.11 -24.40
CA GLY A 14 6.61 8.53 -24.50
C GLY A 14 6.99 9.58 -23.46
N SER A 15 6.47 9.47 -22.23
CA SER A 15 6.55 10.50 -21.20
C SER A 15 7.48 10.10 -20.05
N ASP A 16 8.35 11.02 -19.65
CA ASP A 16 9.24 10.89 -18.49
C ASP A 16 8.80 11.92 -17.44
N VAL A 17 7.95 11.51 -16.50
CA VAL A 17 7.30 12.38 -15.52
C VAL A 17 7.33 11.74 -14.15
N LEU A 18 7.67 12.53 -13.13
CA LEU A 18 7.52 12.15 -11.73
C LEU A 18 6.13 12.53 -11.22
N PHE A 19 5.39 11.53 -10.75
CA PHE A 19 4.20 11.69 -9.93
C PHE A 19 4.60 11.56 -8.47
N ASP A 20 4.60 12.67 -7.73
CA ASP A 20 4.81 12.69 -6.28
C ASP A 20 3.46 12.92 -5.59
N ARG A 21 3.11 12.04 -4.63
CA ARG A 21 1.90 12.19 -3.78
C ARG A 21 0.59 12.32 -4.57
N CYS A 22 0.50 11.62 -5.71
CA CYS A 22 -0.69 11.63 -6.56
C CYS A 22 -1.68 10.53 -6.17
N ILE A 23 -2.96 10.79 -6.43
CA ILE A 23 -4.06 9.87 -6.14
C ILE A 23 -4.82 9.60 -7.43
N ILE A 24 -4.84 8.35 -7.84
CA ILE A 24 -5.48 7.88 -9.07
C ILE A 24 -6.46 6.79 -8.64
N ILE A 25 -7.71 7.18 -8.41
CA ILE A 25 -8.72 6.32 -7.78
C ILE A 25 -10.01 6.29 -8.56
N ASP A 26 -10.73 5.16 -8.45
CA ASP A 26 -12.07 4.95 -9.01
C ASP A 26 -12.18 5.35 -10.49
N ASN A 27 -11.20 4.91 -11.27
CA ASN A 27 -11.23 5.03 -12.72
C ASN A 27 -11.52 3.69 -13.40
N GLU A 28 -12.26 3.76 -14.50
CA GLU A 28 -12.63 2.61 -15.30
C GLU A 28 -12.13 2.80 -16.73
N ALA A 29 -11.61 1.74 -17.34
CA ALA A 29 -11.23 1.75 -18.73
C ALA A 29 -11.63 0.46 -19.47
N GLY A 30 -11.60 0.50 -20.80
CA GLY A 30 -11.74 -0.68 -21.66
C GLY A 30 -13.14 -1.26 -21.75
N ILE A 31 -14.17 -0.40 -21.78
CA ILE A 31 -15.53 -0.80 -22.16
C ILE A 31 -15.53 -1.51 -23.53
N LEU A 32 -14.60 -1.14 -24.42
CA LEU A 32 -14.55 -1.64 -25.80
C LEU A 32 -13.24 -2.38 -26.18
N VAL A 33 -12.27 -2.53 -25.26
CA VAL A 33 -10.96 -3.18 -25.52
C VAL A 33 -10.48 -4.02 -24.34
N SER A 34 -9.78 -5.13 -24.62
CA SER A 34 -9.47 -6.16 -23.64
C SER A 34 -8.42 -5.80 -22.58
N SER A 35 -7.59 -4.78 -22.82
CA SER A 35 -6.42 -4.49 -21.97
C SER A 35 -6.09 -2.98 -21.96
N PRO A 36 -6.86 -2.16 -21.24
CA PRO A 36 -6.78 -0.70 -21.38
C PRO A 36 -5.86 0.01 -20.38
N GLY A 37 -5.51 -0.60 -19.25
CA GLY A 37 -5.02 0.14 -18.08
C GLY A 37 -6.16 0.88 -17.38
N GLY A 38 -6.74 0.28 -16.32
CA GLY A 38 -7.91 0.85 -15.62
C GLY A 38 -7.61 2.20 -14.99
N GLY A 39 -6.56 2.22 -14.17
CA GLY A 39 -5.99 3.43 -13.59
C GLY A 39 -5.05 4.10 -14.58
N ILE A 40 -3.94 3.42 -14.87
CA ILE A 40 -2.81 3.98 -15.62
C ILE A 40 -2.48 3.11 -16.83
N HIS A 41 -2.34 3.76 -17.98
CA HIS A 41 -1.76 3.19 -19.18
C HIS A 41 -0.49 3.94 -19.57
N VAL A 42 0.58 3.21 -19.87
CA VAL A 42 1.86 3.77 -20.31
C VAL A 42 2.26 3.16 -21.65
N TRP A 43 2.27 4.00 -22.68
CA TRP A 43 2.78 3.66 -24.01
C TRP A 43 4.17 4.29 -24.21
N GLY A 44 5.21 3.53 -23.88
CA GLY A 44 6.59 4.01 -23.92
C GLY A 44 6.90 5.15 -22.94
N GLY A 45 8.20 5.40 -22.73
CA GLY A 45 8.70 6.39 -21.79
C GLY A 45 8.93 5.81 -20.40
N SER A 46 9.37 6.68 -19.48
CA SER A 46 9.85 6.29 -18.17
C SER A 46 9.26 7.12 -17.02
N PRO A 47 7.95 7.01 -16.73
CA PRO A 47 7.35 7.70 -15.60
C PRO A 47 7.70 7.04 -14.26
N GLU A 48 7.77 7.86 -13.22
CA GLU A 48 8.03 7.46 -11.83
C GLU A 48 6.82 7.80 -10.96
N PHE A 49 6.43 6.87 -10.09
CA PHE A 49 5.41 7.05 -9.06
C PHE A 49 6.07 6.95 -7.69
N ASP A 50 6.16 8.07 -7.00
CA ASP A 50 6.68 8.17 -5.63
C ASP A 50 5.57 8.62 -4.68
N ARG A 51 5.33 7.86 -3.62
CA ARG A 51 4.27 8.14 -2.63
C ARG A 51 2.89 8.28 -3.25
N CYS A 52 2.56 7.50 -4.26
CA CYS A 52 1.27 7.58 -4.93
C CYS A 52 0.29 6.53 -4.38
N THR A 53 -1.01 6.82 -4.47
CA THR A 53 -2.07 5.84 -4.22
C THR A 53 -2.87 5.63 -5.50
N VAL A 54 -2.77 4.43 -6.06
CA VAL A 54 -3.49 3.97 -7.24
C VAL A 54 -4.42 2.85 -6.79
N ALA A 55 -5.71 3.13 -6.59
CA ALA A 55 -6.61 2.17 -5.93
C ALA A 55 -8.06 2.25 -6.43
N GLY A 56 -8.78 1.14 -6.35
CA GLY A 56 -10.19 1.08 -6.79
C GLY A 56 -10.40 1.29 -8.31
N ASN A 57 -9.34 1.35 -9.11
CA ASN A 57 -9.47 1.38 -10.55
C ASN A 57 -9.84 -0.02 -11.07
N SER A 58 -10.49 -0.06 -12.23
CA SER A 58 -11.04 -1.29 -12.81
C SER A 58 -10.98 -1.28 -14.32
N THR A 59 -11.09 -2.46 -14.93
CA THR A 59 -11.28 -2.61 -16.37
C THR A 59 -12.41 -3.59 -16.64
N SER A 60 -13.11 -3.44 -17.76
CA SER A 60 -14.22 -4.36 -18.09
C SER A 60 -13.79 -5.84 -18.25
N PHE A 61 -12.49 -6.09 -18.38
CA PHE A 61 -11.90 -7.43 -18.49
C PHE A 61 -11.07 -7.83 -17.26
N GLY A 62 -10.94 -6.95 -16.26
CA GLY A 62 -10.26 -7.23 -14.99
C GLY A 62 -8.75 -7.43 -15.07
N GLN A 63 -8.10 -6.89 -16.11
CA GLN A 63 -6.64 -7.00 -16.33
C GLN A 63 -5.99 -5.62 -16.42
N GLY A 64 -4.79 -5.49 -15.83
CA GLY A 64 -4.04 -4.24 -15.79
C GLY A 64 -4.85 -3.12 -15.13
N THR A 65 -5.52 -3.42 -14.02
CA THR A 65 -6.44 -2.47 -13.40
C THR A 65 -5.71 -1.31 -12.74
N GLY A 66 -4.53 -1.53 -12.16
CA GLY A 66 -3.65 -0.47 -11.71
C GLY A 66 -2.83 0.10 -12.86
N LEU A 67 -2.02 -0.76 -13.49
CA LEU A 67 -1.01 -0.36 -14.47
C LEU A 67 -0.98 -1.29 -15.69
N TYR A 68 -1.03 -0.71 -16.87
CA TYR A 68 -0.80 -1.40 -18.15
C TYR A 68 0.37 -0.78 -18.92
N LEU A 69 1.36 -1.59 -19.26
CA LEU A 69 2.60 -1.17 -19.93
C LEU A 69 2.66 -1.68 -21.36
N GLN A 70 3.00 -0.80 -22.31
CA GLN A 70 3.11 -1.13 -23.72
C GLN A 70 4.25 -0.37 -24.42
N ASN A 71 4.89 -1.01 -25.41
CA ASN A 71 5.85 -0.41 -26.35
C ASN A 71 7.01 0.34 -25.68
N ALA A 72 7.91 -0.41 -25.03
CA ALA A 72 9.09 0.11 -24.33
C ALA A 72 8.77 1.06 -23.16
N ALA A 73 7.71 0.77 -22.40
CA ALA A 73 7.42 1.48 -21.17
C ALA A 73 8.31 0.97 -20.02
N THR A 74 8.99 1.88 -19.30
CA THR A 74 9.85 1.57 -18.14
C THR A 74 9.35 2.32 -16.92
N VAL A 75 8.58 1.68 -16.04
CA VAL A 75 7.92 2.38 -14.92
C VAL A 75 8.62 2.09 -13.60
N GLU A 76 8.86 3.14 -12.83
CA GLU A 76 9.34 3.05 -11.45
C GLU A 76 8.21 3.30 -10.45
N VAL A 77 8.06 2.43 -9.45
CA VAL A 77 7.06 2.53 -8.38
C VAL A 77 7.75 2.43 -7.03
N ASN A 78 7.79 3.54 -6.30
CA ASN A 78 8.44 3.65 -5.00
C ASN A 78 7.48 4.22 -3.96
N ASN A 79 7.56 3.71 -2.72
CA ASN A 79 6.82 4.26 -1.58
C ASN A 79 5.30 4.35 -1.80
N SER A 80 4.75 3.56 -2.71
CA SER A 80 3.41 3.76 -3.25
C SER A 80 2.49 2.60 -2.88
N ILE A 81 1.18 2.81 -3.05
CA ILE A 81 0.15 1.78 -2.91
C ILE A 81 -0.53 1.59 -4.26
N PHE A 82 -0.47 0.38 -4.80
CA PHE A 82 -1.17 -0.07 -6.00
C PHE A 82 -2.12 -1.20 -5.59
N TRP A 83 -3.39 -0.84 -5.37
CA TRP A 83 -4.41 -1.70 -4.77
C TRP A 83 -5.74 -1.56 -5.50
N ASN A 84 -5.80 -2.13 -6.70
CA ASN A 84 -6.94 -2.02 -7.60
C ASN A 84 -7.81 -3.27 -7.56
N GLY A 85 -9.08 -3.12 -7.92
CA GLY A 85 -10.01 -4.25 -8.03
C GLY A 85 -9.58 -5.21 -9.15
N ASP A 86 -10.15 -6.41 -9.18
CA ASP A 86 -9.96 -7.45 -10.20
C ASP A 86 -8.66 -8.27 -10.13
N SER A 87 -8.36 -9.03 -11.19
CA SER A 87 -7.47 -10.20 -11.16
C SER A 87 -5.98 -9.88 -11.32
N ILE A 88 -5.62 -8.84 -12.09
CA ILE A 88 -4.23 -8.50 -12.40
C ILE A 88 -4.00 -7.00 -12.20
N GLU A 89 -3.15 -6.68 -11.21
CA GLU A 89 -2.77 -5.32 -10.82
C GLU A 89 -1.90 -4.64 -11.89
N VAL A 90 -0.84 -5.34 -12.34
CA VAL A 90 0.10 -4.87 -13.37
C VAL A 90 0.15 -5.85 -14.54
N LEU A 91 -0.05 -5.33 -15.75
CA LEU A 91 -0.01 -6.10 -16.99
C LEU A 91 0.98 -5.50 -17.99
N PHE A 92 1.79 -6.35 -18.63
CA PHE A 92 2.59 -6.00 -19.79
C PHE A 92 1.88 -6.47 -21.06
N ALA A 93 1.87 -5.62 -22.09
CA ALA A 93 1.42 -6.00 -23.42
C ALA A 93 2.25 -7.19 -23.93
N SER A 94 1.60 -8.16 -24.58
CA SER A 94 2.28 -9.35 -25.14
C SER A 94 3.04 -9.08 -26.44
N ASP A 95 2.87 -7.89 -27.01
CA ASP A 95 3.44 -7.45 -28.29
C ASP A 95 4.14 -6.09 -28.17
N GLY A 96 4.83 -5.71 -29.24
CA GLY A 96 5.64 -4.51 -29.28
C GLY A 96 6.99 -4.68 -28.60
N ASP A 97 7.64 -3.56 -28.28
CA ASP A 97 8.94 -3.56 -27.62
C ASP A 97 8.83 -3.92 -26.12
N PRO A 98 9.82 -4.62 -25.52
CA PRO A 98 9.76 -5.11 -24.15
C PRO A 98 9.59 -4.00 -23.11
N ASN A 99 8.78 -4.27 -22.09
CA ASN A 99 8.50 -3.34 -21.00
C ASN A 99 9.32 -3.63 -19.74
N GLN A 100 9.33 -2.71 -18.79
CA GLN A 100 9.97 -2.91 -17.50
C GLN A 100 9.16 -2.27 -16.37
N LEU A 101 9.05 -3.01 -15.26
CA LEU A 101 8.62 -2.49 -13.97
C LEU A 101 9.80 -2.55 -13.00
N VAL A 102 10.07 -1.46 -12.30
CA VAL A 102 10.98 -1.41 -11.15
C VAL A 102 10.16 -0.99 -9.93
N ALA A 103 10.07 -1.87 -8.93
CA ALA A 103 9.27 -1.60 -7.74
C ALA A 103 10.10 -1.73 -6.47
N GLY A 104 9.97 -0.79 -5.53
CA GLY A 104 10.62 -0.84 -4.22
C GLY A 104 9.77 -0.18 -3.14
N TYR A 105 9.84 -0.69 -1.91
CA TYR A 105 9.15 -0.11 -0.75
C TYR A 105 7.67 0.26 -1.00
N SER A 106 6.97 -0.54 -1.80
CA SER A 106 5.58 -0.27 -2.20
C SER A 106 4.68 -1.43 -1.84
N ASP A 107 3.39 -1.16 -1.67
CA ASP A 107 2.37 -2.18 -1.50
C ASP A 107 1.70 -2.41 -2.86
N ILE A 108 1.90 -3.58 -3.43
CA ILE A 108 1.40 -3.93 -4.77
C ILE A 108 0.61 -5.22 -4.64
N ARG A 109 -0.69 -5.14 -4.96
CA ARG A 109 -1.61 -6.26 -4.84
C ARG A 109 -1.16 -7.47 -5.65
N GLY A 110 -1.11 -8.62 -4.99
CA GLY A 110 -0.64 -9.89 -5.57
C GLY A 110 0.88 -10.06 -5.56
N GLY A 111 1.64 -9.05 -5.09
CA GLY A 111 3.10 -9.08 -5.04
C GLY A 111 3.75 -9.26 -6.42
N GLU A 112 4.99 -9.74 -6.43
CA GLU A 112 5.74 -9.99 -7.67
C GLU A 112 5.05 -11.03 -8.56
N ASP A 113 4.53 -12.10 -7.95
CA ASP A 113 3.81 -13.17 -8.63
C ASP A 113 2.51 -12.69 -9.31
N GLY A 114 1.93 -11.59 -8.83
CA GLY A 114 0.75 -10.95 -9.40
C GLY A 114 1.03 -10.11 -10.65
N VAL A 115 2.29 -9.85 -11.00
CA VAL A 115 2.65 -9.08 -12.20
C VAL A 115 2.64 -9.98 -13.44
N GLN A 116 1.74 -9.68 -14.38
CA GLN A 116 1.64 -10.43 -15.62
C GLN A 116 2.55 -9.84 -16.71
N GLN A 117 3.72 -10.43 -16.88
CA GLN A 117 4.75 -9.96 -17.83
C GLN A 117 4.51 -10.34 -19.29
N SER A 118 3.64 -11.33 -19.56
CA SER A 118 3.32 -11.82 -20.91
C SER A 118 4.57 -12.17 -21.75
N ASP A 119 5.65 -12.64 -21.12
CA ASP A 119 6.97 -12.89 -21.72
C ASP A 119 7.56 -11.69 -22.51
N ASN A 120 7.12 -10.46 -22.22
CA ASN A 120 7.49 -9.25 -22.97
C ASN A 120 8.03 -8.13 -22.06
N GLY A 121 9.06 -8.46 -21.29
CA GLY A 121 9.70 -7.48 -20.42
C GLY A 121 10.43 -8.09 -19.24
N ALA A 122 10.73 -7.24 -18.26
CA ALA A 122 11.32 -7.65 -17.00
C ALA A 122 10.65 -6.95 -15.81
N VAL A 123 10.57 -7.65 -14.69
CA VAL A 123 10.22 -7.07 -13.39
C VAL A 123 11.48 -7.05 -12.52
N ILE A 124 11.82 -5.87 -12.01
CA ILE A 124 12.88 -5.65 -11.04
C ILE A 124 12.20 -5.39 -9.70
N TRP A 125 12.03 -6.46 -8.92
CA TRP A 125 11.40 -6.40 -7.61
C TRP A 125 12.44 -6.12 -6.53
N ASN A 126 12.65 -4.84 -6.21
CA ASN A 126 13.57 -4.43 -5.16
C ASN A 126 12.99 -4.78 -3.77
N THR A 127 13.79 -4.53 -2.73
CA THR A 127 13.39 -4.80 -1.35
C THR A 127 12.26 -3.89 -0.86
N GLY A 128 11.63 -4.30 0.24
CA GLY A 128 10.66 -3.50 0.97
C GLY A 128 9.24 -3.50 0.39
N ASN A 129 9.02 -4.14 -0.75
CA ASN A 129 7.67 -4.34 -1.26
C ASN A 129 6.88 -5.30 -0.38
N ILE A 130 5.57 -5.06 -0.28
CA ILE A 130 4.61 -5.88 0.46
C ILE A 130 3.37 -6.13 -0.42
N ASP A 131 2.55 -7.10 0.00
CA ASP A 131 1.25 -7.41 -0.60
C ASP A 131 0.27 -7.68 0.54
N VAL A 132 -0.38 -6.62 1.01
CA VAL A 132 -1.28 -6.64 2.17
C VAL A 132 -2.43 -5.67 1.93
N ASP A 133 -3.61 -5.94 2.49
CA ASP A 133 -4.69 -4.95 2.40
C ASP A 133 -4.23 -3.61 3.02
N PRO A 134 -4.29 -2.48 2.30
CA PRO A 134 -3.91 -1.17 2.84
C PRO A 134 -4.80 -0.71 3.99
N VAL A 135 -5.98 -1.30 4.17
CA VAL A 135 -6.95 -0.97 5.22
C VAL A 135 -7.31 0.52 5.22
N PHE A 136 -7.78 1.01 4.07
CA PHE A 136 -8.25 2.38 3.91
C PHE A 136 -9.48 2.68 4.79
N VAL A 137 -9.64 3.94 5.21
CA VAL A 137 -10.73 4.38 6.10
C VAL A 137 -12.10 4.19 5.46
N ASP A 138 -12.32 4.67 4.23
CA ASP A 138 -13.62 4.63 3.57
C ASP A 138 -13.48 4.84 2.05
N THR A 139 -13.19 3.77 1.32
CA THR A 139 -13.03 3.81 -0.14
C THR A 139 -14.32 4.19 -0.86
N ALA A 140 -15.49 3.80 -0.34
CA ALA A 140 -16.79 4.11 -0.94
C ALA A 140 -17.08 5.63 -0.99
N ASN A 141 -16.45 6.40 -0.11
CA ASN A 141 -16.54 7.86 -0.08
C ASN A 141 -15.23 8.55 -0.49
N GLY A 142 -14.30 7.83 -1.12
CA GLY A 142 -13.04 8.39 -1.61
C GLY A 142 -12.01 8.73 -0.52
N ASN A 143 -12.16 8.21 0.70
CA ASN A 143 -11.23 8.43 1.79
C ASN A 143 -10.19 7.31 1.86
N TYR A 144 -9.08 7.53 1.16
CA TYR A 144 -7.93 6.62 1.07
C TYR A 144 -6.85 6.90 2.12
N HIS A 145 -7.18 7.55 3.24
CA HIS A 145 -6.28 7.55 4.40
C HIS A 145 -6.20 6.14 4.97
N LEU A 146 -5.06 5.79 5.56
CA LEU A 146 -4.84 4.49 6.20
C LEU A 146 -5.49 4.48 7.59
N LEU A 147 -6.03 3.32 8.00
CA LEU A 147 -6.33 3.06 9.42
C LEU A 147 -5.06 2.63 10.16
N ALA A 148 -5.02 2.82 11.49
CA ALA A 148 -3.86 2.45 12.30
C ALA A 148 -3.43 0.98 12.17
N SER A 149 -4.36 0.10 11.78
CA SER A 149 -4.10 -1.33 11.54
C SER A 149 -3.38 -1.61 10.22
N SER A 150 -3.24 -0.62 9.34
CA SER A 150 -2.56 -0.76 8.05
C SER A 150 -1.07 -1.05 8.22
N MET A 151 -0.60 -2.12 7.57
CA MET A 151 0.83 -2.41 7.50
C MET A 151 1.58 -1.50 6.53
N CYS A 152 0.89 -0.65 5.76
CA CYS A 152 1.49 0.42 4.95
C CYS A 152 2.02 1.58 5.81
N ILE A 153 1.60 1.66 7.07
CA ILE A 153 2.13 2.62 8.03
C ILE A 153 3.58 2.27 8.40
N ASN A 154 4.44 3.30 8.40
CA ASN A 154 5.87 3.26 8.63
C ASN A 154 6.55 2.16 7.82
N ALA A 155 6.18 2.03 6.54
CA ALA A 155 6.49 0.89 5.69
C ALA A 155 7.37 1.21 4.47
N ALA A 156 7.39 2.47 4.03
CA ALA A 156 8.08 2.93 2.83
C ALA A 156 9.60 3.09 3.04
N HIS A 157 10.37 3.68 2.13
CA HIS A 157 11.84 3.69 2.23
C HIS A 157 12.36 4.20 3.61
N PRO A 158 13.27 3.46 4.31
CA PRO A 158 13.69 3.78 5.68
C PRO A 158 14.44 5.11 5.82
N ASP A 159 15.06 5.60 4.73
CA ASP A 159 15.78 6.88 4.72
C ASP A 159 14.84 8.10 4.51
N SER A 160 13.53 7.89 4.47
CA SER A 160 12.52 8.96 4.35
C SER A 160 11.61 8.98 5.56
N THR A 161 11.16 10.17 5.94
CA THR A 161 10.30 10.39 7.10
C THR A 161 9.09 11.24 6.74
N ASP A 162 7.99 11.00 7.44
CA ASP A 162 6.83 11.89 7.44
C ASP A 162 7.06 13.10 8.35
N SER A 163 6.09 14.04 8.36
CA SER A 163 6.24 15.32 9.05
C SER A 163 6.22 15.23 10.58
N ASP A 164 5.77 14.10 11.14
CA ASP A 164 5.85 13.80 12.58
C ASP A 164 7.19 13.15 12.97
N GLY A 165 8.07 12.90 11.99
CA GLY A 165 9.39 12.29 12.17
C GLY A 165 9.37 10.76 12.19
N SER A 166 8.21 10.12 11.97
CA SER A 166 8.13 8.68 11.78
C SER A 166 8.72 8.29 10.41
N ARG A 167 9.01 7.00 10.22
CA ARG A 167 9.40 6.49 8.89
C ARG A 167 8.24 6.73 7.93
N LEU A 168 8.53 7.06 6.68
CA LEU A 168 7.50 7.34 5.69
C LEU A 168 6.48 6.17 5.57
N ASP A 169 5.22 6.52 5.46
CA ASP A 169 4.14 5.62 5.07
C ASP A 169 4.16 5.36 3.56
N MET A 170 3.65 4.20 3.14
CA MET A 170 3.36 3.99 1.72
C MET A 170 2.08 4.73 1.32
N GLY A 171 2.07 5.29 0.10
CA GLY A 171 0.90 5.97 -0.47
C GLY A 171 0.92 7.49 -0.32
N ALA A 172 -0.14 8.13 -0.81
CA ALA A 172 -0.24 9.58 -0.95
C ALA A 172 -0.58 10.31 0.36
N TYR A 173 -1.28 9.63 1.27
CA TYR A 173 -1.71 10.21 2.54
C TYR A 173 -0.92 9.61 3.71
N PRO A 174 -0.09 10.42 4.39
CA PRO A 174 0.59 9.97 5.58
C PRO A 174 -0.39 9.87 6.76
N TYR A 175 -0.23 8.85 7.57
CA TYR A 175 -0.78 8.71 8.91
C TYR A 175 0.17 9.38 9.90
N LEU A 176 -0.21 10.57 10.37
CA LEU A 176 0.58 11.30 11.35
C LEU A 176 0.14 10.93 12.77
N ASN A 177 1.10 10.55 13.61
CA ASN A 177 0.84 10.21 15.00
C ASN A 177 1.55 11.19 15.94
N SER A 178 0.81 11.73 16.91
CA SER A 178 1.38 12.64 17.92
C SER A 178 2.17 11.90 19.01
N TYR A 179 1.96 10.59 19.15
CA TYR A 179 2.70 9.76 20.09
C TYR A 179 3.82 9.02 19.38
N SER A 180 5.04 9.08 19.94
CA SER A 180 6.25 8.52 19.34
C SER A 180 6.86 7.38 20.16
N GLY A 181 6.07 6.73 21.02
CA GLY A 181 6.55 5.66 21.89
C GLY A 181 7.38 6.14 23.10
N PRO A 182 8.25 5.30 23.67
CA PRO A 182 8.61 3.95 23.21
C PRO A 182 7.64 2.84 23.66
N THR A 183 6.65 3.15 24.50
CA THR A 183 5.70 2.15 25.02
C THR A 183 4.32 2.37 24.43
N TRP A 184 3.90 1.47 23.58
CA TRP A 184 2.62 1.49 22.91
C TRP A 184 1.58 0.72 23.72
N TYR A 185 0.40 1.29 23.92
CA TYR A 185 -0.64 0.73 24.77
C TYR A 185 -1.81 0.20 23.93
N VAL A 186 -2.23 -1.01 24.26
CA VAL A 186 -3.33 -1.71 23.59
C VAL A 186 -4.33 -2.17 24.63
N GLU A 187 -5.62 -1.90 24.39
CA GLU A 187 -6.72 -2.43 25.21
C GLU A 187 -7.98 -2.66 24.37
N PRO A 188 -8.91 -3.55 24.79
CA PRO A 188 -10.09 -3.87 23.98
C PRO A 188 -11.03 -2.68 23.72
N ALA A 189 -11.02 -1.68 24.62
CA ALA A 189 -11.81 -0.46 24.51
C ALA A 189 -11.07 0.69 23.79
N GLY A 190 -9.84 0.44 23.30
CA GLY A 190 -9.04 1.41 22.56
C GLY A 190 -9.64 1.77 21.20
N ASN A 191 -8.89 2.51 20.38
CA ASN A 191 -9.39 3.03 19.12
C ASN A 191 -8.32 3.00 18.00
N ASN A 192 -8.60 2.33 16.88
CA ASN A 192 -7.68 2.23 15.74
C ASN A 192 -7.85 3.33 14.67
N THR A 193 -8.75 4.28 14.89
CA THR A 193 -8.98 5.43 14.00
C THR A 193 -8.46 6.72 14.62
N ALA A 194 -8.64 6.90 15.92
CA ALA A 194 -8.27 8.11 16.65
C ALA A 194 -7.29 7.87 17.80
N GLY A 195 -7.06 6.60 18.19
CA GLY A 195 -6.08 6.28 19.22
C GLY A 195 -4.67 6.52 18.70
N THR A 196 -3.83 7.08 19.57
CA THR A 196 -2.42 7.35 19.26
C THR A 196 -1.51 6.21 19.70
N GLY A 197 -2.02 5.30 20.53
CA GLY A 197 -1.23 4.26 21.19
C GLY A 197 -0.52 4.73 22.45
N SER A 198 -0.81 5.94 22.94
CA SER A 198 -0.39 6.38 24.27
C SER A 198 -1.28 5.78 25.36
N ILE A 199 -0.85 5.87 26.63
CA ILE A 199 -1.65 5.37 27.76
C ILE A 199 -3.01 6.08 27.90
N GLU A 200 -3.11 7.33 27.45
CA GLU A 200 -4.35 8.11 27.51
C GLU A 200 -5.28 7.81 26.32
N ASN A 201 -4.73 7.33 25.20
CA ASN A 201 -5.46 7.03 23.97
C ASN A 201 -4.95 5.72 23.35
N PRO A 202 -5.21 4.57 24.00
CA PRO A 202 -4.69 3.27 23.57
C PRO A 202 -5.31 2.81 22.24
N LEU A 203 -4.59 1.94 21.54
CA LEU A 203 -5.05 1.29 20.32
C LEU A 203 -5.93 0.07 20.67
N ALA A 204 -6.84 -0.29 19.77
CA ALA A 204 -7.75 -1.42 19.96
C ALA A 204 -7.12 -2.77 19.56
N SER A 205 -6.10 -2.75 18.70
CA SER A 205 -5.44 -3.97 18.22
C SER A 205 -3.92 -3.93 18.40
N ILE A 206 -3.34 -5.12 18.57
CA ILE A 206 -1.91 -5.32 18.76
C ILE A 206 -1.16 -5.00 17.47
N GLN A 207 -1.70 -5.40 16.31
CA GLN A 207 -1.06 -5.07 15.03
C GLN A 207 -0.95 -3.56 14.80
N SER A 208 -1.95 -2.77 15.22
CA SER A 208 -1.88 -1.32 15.12
C SER A 208 -0.70 -0.75 15.91
N ALA A 209 -0.52 -1.20 17.16
CA ALA A 209 0.62 -0.76 17.97
C ALA A 209 1.96 -1.19 17.34
N ILE A 210 2.03 -2.41 16.81
CA ILE A 210 3.23 -2.90 16.11
C ILE A 210 3.56 -2.05 14.90
N ASN A 211 2.57 -1.54 14.14
CA ASN A 211 2.81 -0.69 12.97
C ASN A 211 3.55 0.61 13.32
N PHE A 212 3.33 1.17 14.51
CA PHE A 212 4.05 2.35 15.00
C PHE A 212 5.34 2.04 15.77
N ALA A 213 5.45 0.84 16.37
CA ALA A 213 6.62 0.41 17.12
C ALA A 213 7.82 0.09 16.20
N THR A 214 8.45 1.12 15.65
CA THR A 214 9.57 1.01 14.68
C THR A 214 10.94 1.14 15.32
N THR A 215 11.03 1.68 16.53
CA THR A 215 12.30 2.05 17.15
C THR A 215 12.87 0.88 17.94
N THR A 216 14.20 0.69 17.87
CA THR A 216 14.88 -0.33 18.68
C THR A 216 14.59 -0.08 20.16
N GLY A 217 14.00 -1.08 20.82
CA GLY A 217 13.63 -0.99 22.24
C GLY A 217 12.17 -0.60 22.48
N ASP A 218 11.38 -0.36 21.43
CA ASP A 218 9.94 -0.18 21.58
C ASP A 218 9.27 -1.42 22.17
N SER A 219 8.22 -1.18 22.95
CA SER A 219 7.39 -2.21 23.56
C SER A 219 5.91 -1.94 23.34
N VAL A 220 5.13 -3.01 23.19
CA VAL A 220 3.68 -3.00 23.14
C VAL A 220 3.16 -3.64 24.42
N THR A 221 2.46 -2.86 25.24
CA THR A 221 1.80 -3.31 26.47
C THR A 221 0.34 -3.61 26.15
N VAL A 222 -0.08 -4.85 26.41
CA VAL A 222 -1.39 -5.36 26.03
C VAL A 222 -2.23 -5.64 27.27
N ALA A 223 -3.32 -4.91 27.44
CA ALA A 223 -4.25 -5.09 28.56
C ALA A 223 -4.98 -6.45 28.46
N ALA A 224 -5.65 -6.85 29.56
CA ALA A 224 -6.47 -8.04 29.58
C ALA A 224 -7.60 -7.93 28.54
N GLY A 225 -7.81 -9.00 27.77
CA GLY A 225 -8.75 -9.06 26.68
C GLY A 225 -8.49 -10.22 25.72
N THR A 226 -9.44 -10.45 24.82
CA THR A 226 -9.29 -11.34 23.67
C THR A 226 -9.14 -10.48 22.42
N TYR A 227 -8.02 -10.64 21.73
CA TYR A 227 -7.67 -9.91 20.51
C TYR A 227 -7.77 -10.86 19.33
N VAL A 228 -8.77 -10.64 18.48
CA VAL A 228 -9.03 -11.48 17.31
C VAL A 228 -8.27 -10.92 16.12
N GLU A 229 -7.01 -11.32 15.97
CA GLU A 229 -6.12 -10.79 14.94
C GLU A 229 -4.93 -11.72 14.67
N ASN A 230 -4.38 -11.60 13.46
CA ASN A 230 -3.12 -12.23 13.08
C ASN A 230 -1.97 -11.22 13.22
N ILE A 231 -1.00 -11.52 14.07
CA ILE A 231 0.10 -10.61 14.39
C ILE A 231 1.29 -10.86 13.48
N ASN A 232 1.77 -9.79 12.85
CA ASN A 232 3.00 -9.75 12.09
C ASN A 232 3.97 -8.72 12.69
N PHE A 233 5.08 -9.20 13.24
CA PHE A 233 6.15 -8.36 13.80
C PHE A 233 6.95 -7.60 12.73
N ARG A 234 6.77 -7.90 11.43
CA ARG A 234 7.45 -7.24 10.31
C ARG A 234 8.98 -7.27 10.41
N GLY A 235 9.52 -8.31 11.06
CA GLY A 235 10.95 -8.45 11.36
C GLY A 235 11.51 -7.45 12.37
N ARG A 236 10.64 -6.71 13.08
CA ARG A 236 11.05 -5.68 14.06
C ARG A 236 11.49 -6.31 15.37
N ASN A 237 12.49 -5.69 15.99
CA ASN A 237 13.02 -6.11 17.29
C ASN A 237 12.31 -5.34 18.42
N ILE A 238 11.07 -5.73 18.70
CA ILE A 238 10.19 -5.11 19.71
C ILE A 238 9.72 -6.14 20.73
N GLN A 239 9.25 -5.66 21.88
CA GLN A 239 8.61 -6.50 22.90
C GLN A 239 7.10 -6.37 22.82
N VAL A 240 6.35 -7.47 22.90
CA VAL A 240 4.89 -7.45 23.06
C VAL A 240 4.58 -8.21 24.35
N VAL A 241 3.99 -7.52 25.32
CA VAL A 241 3.83 -8.01 26.70
C VAL A 241 2.39 -7.87 27.13
N GLY A 242 1.72 -9.01 27.33
CA GLY A 242 0.40 -9.08 27.97
C GLY A 242 0.49 -8.92 29.48
N VAL A 243 -0.58 -8.40 30.09
CA VAL A 243 -0.66 -8.24 31.55
C VAL A 243 -0.65 -9.57 32.30
N ASP A 244 -1.26 -10.62 31.74
CA ASP A 244 -1.24 -11.98 32.29
C ASP A 244 -1.61 -13.02 31.21
N ARG A 245 -0.96 -14.19 31.24
CA ARG A 245 -1.16 -15.27 30.25
C ARG A 245 -2.58 -15.84 30.22
N GLU A 246 -3.33 -15.76 31.31
CA GLU A 246 -4.69 -16.30 31.42
C GLU A 246 -5.74 -15.26 31.01
N THR A 247 -5.34 -13.98 30.84
CA THR A 247 -6.27 -12.88 30.59
C THR A 247 -5.94 -12.05 29.35
N THR A 248 -4.73 -12.18 28.79
CA THR A 248 -4.35 -11.60 27.50
C THR A 248 -4.26 -12.71 26.46
N ILE A 249 -5.30 -12.83 25.63
CA ILE A 249 -5.48 -13.93 24.68
C ILE A 249 -5.45 -13.37 23.25
N ILE A 250 -4.64 -13.97 22.39
CA ILE A 250 -4.65 -13.73 20.94
C ILE A 250 -5.38 -14.90 20.28
N ASP A 251 -6.35 -14.61 19.41
CA ASP A 251 -7.18 -15.59 18.73
C ASP A 251 -7.19 -15.30 17.21
N GLY A 252 -6.27 -15.91 16.47
CA GLY A 252 -6.02 -15.57 15.06
C GLY A 252 -5.24 -16.63 14.30
#